data_AF-A0A5V5VTI5-F1
#
_entry.id   AF-A0A5V5VTI5-F1
#
_cell.length_a   1.000
_cell.length_b   1.000
_cell.length_c   1.000
_cell.angle_alpha   90.00
_cell.angle_beta   90.00
_cell.angle_gamma   90.00
#
_symmetry.space_group_name_H-M   'P 1'
#
loop_
_entity.id
_entity.type
_entity.pdbx_description
1 polymer ?
#
loop_
_entity_poly.entity_id
_entity_poly.type
_entity_poly.pdbx_seq_one_letter_code
_entity_poly.pdbx_strand_id
1 'polypeptide(L)'
;MAKYSKYSEELKGVVRALYLRRYTPKEIASELNLPNARIVYYWAEKYSWADLLSFESTEEAIERRYQLLASRDNKTDLDLK
;
A
#
# COMPACT_ATOMS: atom_id res chain seq x y z
N MET A 1 27.64 1.00 -7.94
CA MET A 1 26.20 1.36 -7.88
C MET A 1 25.50 0.41 -6.92
N ALA A 2 24.68 0.95 -6.00
CA ALA A 2 24.47 0.38 -4.65
C ALA A 2 23.34 -0.67 -4.50
N LYS A 3 23.70 -1.81 -3.88
CA LYS A 3 23.00 -2.60 -2.83
C LYS A 3 21.47 -2.81 -2.95
N TYR A 4 21.01 -3.59 -3.94
CA TYR A 4 19.63 -4.09 -4.04
C TYR A 4 19.32 -5.34 -3.17
N SER A 5 20.25 -5.79 -2.32
CA SER A 5 20.17 -7.10 -1.64
C SER A 5 19.55 -7.11 -0.24
N LYS A 6 18.79 -6.07 0.16
CA LYS A 6 18.33 -5.93 1.56
C LYS A 6 16.92 -6.46 1.86
N TYR A 7 16.10 -6.75 0.85
CA TYR A 7 14.71 -7.18 1.04
C TYR A 7 14.47 -8.49 0.30
N SER A 8 13.78 -9.45 0.94
CA SER A 8 13.42 -10.72 0.31
C SER A 8 12.35 -10.52 -0.77
N GLU A 9 12.34 -11.41 -1.77
CA GLU A 9 11.27 -11.41 -2.78
C GLU A 9 9.89 -11.67 -2.14
N GLU A 10 9.84 -12.41 -1.04
CA GLU A 10 8.62 -12.62 -0.24
C GLU A 10 8.06 -11.30 0.31
N LEU A 11 8.91 -10.47 0.95
CA LEU A 11 8.49 -9.18 1.47
C LEU A 11 7.98 -8.27 0.35
N LYS A 12 8.69 -8.23 -0.77
CA LYS A 12 8.27 -7.48 -1.96
C LYS A 12 6.93 -8.00 -2.51
N GLY A 13 6.70 -9.31 -2.46
CA GLY A 13 5.41 -9.94 -2.79
C GLY A 13 4.27 -9.46 -1.90
N VAL A 14 4.48 -9.42 -0.59
CA VAL A 14 3.48 -8.91 0.38
C VAL A 14 3.20 -7.42 0.15
N VAL A 15 4.26 -6.62 -0.04
CA VAL A 15 4.14 -5.18 -0.34
C VAL A 15 3.34 -4.95 -1.62
N ARG A 16 3.60 -5.72 -2.68
CA ARG A 16 2.83 -5.67 -3.92
C ARG A 16 1.36 -6.03 -3.69
N ALA A 17 1.08 -7.09 -2.93
CA ALA A 17 -0.29 -7.51 -2.66
C ALA A 17 -1.09 -6.42 -1.93
N LEU A 18 -0.50 -5.77 -0.93
CA LEU A 18 -1.15 -4.65 -0.22
C LEU A 18 -1.34 -3.43 -1.13
N TYR A 19 -0.35 -3.11 -1.97
CA TYR A 19 -0.46 -2.00 -2.93
C TYR A 19 -1.61 -2.22 -3.92
N LEU A 20 -1.74 -3.44 -4.47
CA LEU A 20 -2.83 -3.79 -5.39
C LEU A 20 -4.20 -3.86 -4.70
N ARG A 21 -4.22 -4.11 -3.38
CA ARG A 21 -5.40 -3.92 -2.52
C ARG A 21 -5.65 -2.45 -2.16
N ARG A 22 -4.95 -1.53 -2.81
CA ARG A 22 -5.12 -0.07 -2.70
C ARG A 22 -4.81 0.50 -1.30
N TYR A 23 -3.93 -0.17 -0.56
CA TYR A 23 -3.28 0.45 0.60
C TYR A 23 -2.33 1.53 0.11
N THR A 24 -2.27 2.66 0.83
CA THR A 24 -1.32 3.72 0.49
C THR A 24 0.11 3.30 0.83
N PRO A 25 1.13 3.81 0.14
CA PRO A 25 2.54 3.55 0.48
C PRO A 25 2.91 3.81 1.95
N LYS A 26 2.26 4.79 2.60
CA LYS A 26 2.44 5.10 4.02
C LYS A 26 1.85 4.02 4.92
N GLU A 27 0.64 3.56 4.62
CA GLU A 27 -0.02 2.48 5.36
C GLU A 27 0.78 1.19 5.25
N ILE A 28 1.25 0.84 4.06
CA ILE A 28 2.07 -0.36 3.84
C ILE A 28 3.37 -0.28 4.64
N ALA A 29 4.01 0.90 4.66
CA ALA A 29 5.23 1.09 5.44
C ALA A 29 4.98 0.93 6.94
N SER A 30 3.87 1.46 7.46
CA SER A 30 3.50 1.30 8.87
C SER A 30 3.17 -0.17 9.21
N GLU A 31 2.37 -0.83 8.36
CA GLU A 31 1.89 -2.21 8.59
C GLU A 31 3.04 -3.23 8.61
N LEU A 32 4.03 -3.04 7.73
CA LEU A 32 5.17 -3.94 7.58
C LEU A 32 6.44 -3.44 8.27
N ASN A 33 6.34 -2.37 9.08
CA ASN A 33 7.44 -1.72 9.78
C ASN A 33 8.64 -1.40 8.86
N LEU A 34 8.36 -0.91 7.65
CA LEU A 34 9.38 -0.48 6.71
C LEU A 34 9.99 0.86 7.17
N PRO A 35 11.30 1.08 6.94
CA PRO A 35 11.95 2.30 7.42
C PRO A 35 11.42 3.58 6.75
N ASN A 36 10.85 3.48 5.54
CA ASN A 36 10.22 4.60 4.84
C ASN A 36 9.31 4.11 3.70
N ALA A 37 8.16 4.77 3.50
CA ALA A 37 7.27 4.61 2.35
C ALA A 37 7.95 4.78 0.97
N ARG A 38 9.08 5.49 0.88
CA ARG A 38 9.87 5.64 -0.36
C ARG A 38 10.24 4.31 -1.02
N ILE A 39 10.41 3.24 -0.24
CA ILE A 39 10.70 1.91 -0.78
C ILE A 39 9.52 1.39 -1.62
N VAL A 40 8.29 1.63 -1.14
CA VAL A 40 7.07 1.22 -1.84
C VAL A 40 6.88 2.04 -3.11
N TYR A 41 7.09 3.36 -3.04
CA TYR A 41 7.07 4.22 -4.24
C TYR A 41 8.08 3.75 -5.30
N TYR A 42 9.32 3.47 -4.87
CA TYR A 42 10.37 2.98 -5.75
C TYR A 42 9.99 1.67 -6.46
N TRP A 43 9.41 0.70 -5.75
CA TRP A 43 8.97 -0.54 -6.39
C TRP A 43 7.73 -0.35 -7.27
N ALA A 44 6.76 0.46 -6.84
CA ALA A 44 5.58 0.75 -7.64
C ALA A 44 5.95 1.39 -8.98
N GLU A 45 6.91 2.33 -8.99
CA GLU A 45 7.44 2.94 -10.20
C GLU A 45 8.26 1.95 -11.04
N LYS A 46 9.23 1.27 -10.42
CA LYS A 46 10.13 0.33 -11.13
C LYS A 46 9.41 -0.82 -11.82
N TYR A 47 8.32 -1.29 -11.24
CA TYR A 47 7.55 -2.44 -11.72
C TYR A 47 6.18 -2.06 -12.25
N SER A 48 5.93 -0.76 -12.46
CA SER A 48 4.69 -0.24 -13.01
C SER A 48 3.43 -0.79 -12.33
N TRP A 49 3.43 -0.87 -11.00
CA TRP A 49 2.29 -1.45 -10.27
C TRP A 49 1.01 -0.64 -10.41
N ALA A 50 1.12 0.66 -10.70
CA ALA A 50 -0.04 1.50 -10.99
C ALA A 50 -0.84 0.98 -12.21
N ASP A 51 -0.16 0.44 -13.22
CA ASP A 51 -0.78 -0.10 -14.43
C ASP A 51 -1.52 -1.42 -14.19
N LEU A 52 -1.24 -2.08 -13.07
CA LEU A 52 -1.89 -3.33 -12.66
C LEU A 52 -3.19 -3.10 -11.88
N LEU A 53 -3.50 -1.84 -11.55
CA LEU A 53 -4.70 -1.48 -10.81
C LEU A 53 -5.88 -1.42 -11.78
N SER A 54 -6.96 -2.14 -11.46
CA SER A 54 -8.21 -2.03 -12.21
C SER A 54 -8.76 -0.62 -12.18
N PHE A 55 -9.31 -0.14 -13.29
CA PHE A 55 -10.06 1.10 -13.31
C PHE A 55 -11.20 1.04 -12.27
N GLU A 56 -11.35 2.09 -11.47
CA GLU A 56 -12.46 2.28 -10.54
C GLU A 56 -13.01 3.69 -10.73
N SER A 57 -14.34 3.85 -10.72
CA SER A 57 -14.97 5.17 -10.66
C SER A 57 -14.69 5.83 -9.31
N THR A 58 -14.93 7.14 -9.22
CA THR A 58 -14.75 7.89 -7.97
C THR A 58 -15.61 7.32 -6.83
N GLU A 59 -16.84 6.88 -7.12
CA GLU A 59 -17.75 6.31 -6.13
C GLU A 59 -17.24 4.96 -5.61
N GLU A 60 -16.80 4.08 -6.51
CA GLU A 60 -16.17 2.80 -6.15
C GLU A 60 -14.89 3.01 -5.31
N ALA A 61 -14.09 4.02 -5.65
CA ALA A 61 -12.88 4.35 -4.89
C ALA A 61 -13.20 4.80 -3.46
N ILE A 62 -14.28 5.57 -3.27
CA ILE A 62 -14.76 6.02 -1.96
C ILE A 62 -15.30 4.84 -1.16
N GLU A 63 -16.17 4.02 -1.74
CA GLU A 63 -16.75 2.86 -1.06
C GLU A 63 -15.67 1.88 -0.61
N ARG A 64 -14.70 1.56 -1.47
CA ARG A 64 -13.57 0.71 -1.13
C ARG A 64 -12.75 1.30 0.03
N ARG A 65 -12.50 2.62 0.02
CA ARG A 65 -11.76 3.26 1.10
C ARG A 65 -12.53 3.18 2.41
N TYR A 66 -13.84 3.41 2.38
CA TYR A 66 -14.72 3.26 3.53
C TYR A 66 -14.68 1.84 4.10
N GLN A 67 -14.83 0.81 3.27
CA GLN A 67 -14.77 -0.59 3.69
C GLN A 67 -13.40 -0.95 4.30
N LEU A 68 -12.30 -0.49 3.70
CA LEU A 68 -10.94 -0.74 4.20
C LEU A 68 -10.72 -0.12 5.58
N LEU A 69 -11.17 1.12 5.78
CA LEU A 69 -11.08 1.82 7.06
C LEU A 69 -12.01 1.21 8.12
N ALA A 70 -13.25 0.88 7.75
CA ALA A 70 -14.22 0.27 8.65
C ALA A 70 -13.75 -1.09 9.19
N SER A 71 -13.03 -1.85 8.36
CA SER A 71 -12.50 -3.18 8.66
C SER A 71 -11.20 -3.18 9.47
N ARG A 72 -10.57 -2.01 9.73
CA ARG A 72 -9.41 -1.92 10.62
C ARG A 72 -9.86 -1.96 12.09
N ASP A 73 -9.30 -2.92 12.82
CA ASP A 73 -9.28 -2.93 14.29
C ASP A 73 -8.16 -2.01 14.78
N ASN A 74 -8.42 -1.22 15.83
CA ASN A 74 -7.71 0.02 16.24
C ASN A 74 -8.17 1.31 15.55
N LYS A 75 -9.47 1.61 15.61
CA LYS A 75 -10.00 2.94 15.24
C LYS A 75 -9.39 4.00 16.17
N THR A 76 -8.53 4.87 15.63
CA THR A 76 -8.12 6.11 16.31
C THR A 76 -9.14 7.21 16.05
N ASP A 77 -9.29 8.16 16.98
CA ASP A 77 -10.29 9.24 16.97
C ASP A 77 -10.32 10.07 15.65
N LEU A 78 -9.22 10.08 14.90
CA LEU A 78 -9.11 10.73 13.58
C LEU A 78 -9.88 10.04 12.45
N ASP A 79 -10.28 8.78 12.59
CA ASP A 79 -11.00 8.01 11.55
C ASP A 79 -12.54 8.20 11.63
N LEU A 80 -13.02 8.95 12.63
CA LEU A 80 -14.44 9.17 12.94
C LEU A 80 -14.92 10.62 12.71
N LYS A 81 -14.06 11.50 12.19
CA LYS A 81 -14.33 12.94 12.01
C LYS A 81 -14.15 13.37 10.57
#